data_AF-A0AAV5ZJ61-F1
#
_entry.id   AF-A0AAV5ZJ61-F1
#
_cell.length_a   1.000
_cell.length_b   1.000
_cell.length_c   1.000
_cell.angle_alpha   90.00
_cell.angle_beta   90.00
_cell.angle_gamma   90.00
#
_symmetry.space_group_name_H-M   'P 1'
#
loop_
_entity.id
_entity.type
_entity.pdbx_description
1 polymer ?
#
loop_
_entity_poly.entity_id
_entity_poly.type
_entity_poly.pdbx_seq_one_letter_code
_entity_poly.pdbx_strand_id
1 'polypeptide(L)'
;MPKSSAPAAGRALAVVPLVALLAYGVAFAAAALGVSLPVFDDHPGQLHRLQHVLTFGPAPWAWSPAWWTGYPELQFYPPAFAYAGALLHWISLGALTPAAAYQVLLWVAYLAPGLTTLFAL
;
A
#
# COMPACT_ATOMS: atom_id res chain seq x y z
N MET A 1 -4.30 -44.84 22.35
CA MET A 1 -5.15 -43.70 21.92
C MET A 1 -4.52 -43.10 20.66
N PRO A 2 -5.22 -43.01 19.52
CA PRO A 2 -4.69 -42.34 18.34
C PRO A 2 -4.64 -40.83 18.60
N LYS A 3 -3.49 -40.19 18.31
CA LYS A 3 -3.37 -38.73 18.31
C LYS A 3 -4.25 -38.17 17.19
N SER A 4 -5.25 -37.40 17.58
CA SER A 4 -6.13 -36.66 16.68
C SER A 4 -5.31 -35.79 15.70
N SER A 5 -5.48 -36.02 14.41
CA SER A 5 -4.94 -35.21 13.30
C SER A 5 -5.76 -33.94 13.02
N ALA A 6 -6.62 -33.53 13.97
CA ALA A 6 -7.55 -32.40 13.83
C ALA A 6 -6.96 -31.00 13.50
N PRO A 7 -5.71 -30.61 13.83
CA PRO A 7 -5.28 -29.22 13.60
C PRO A 7 -5.14 -28.85 12.11
N ALA A 8 -4.95 -29.82 11.22
CA ALA A 8 -4.82 -29.56 9.78
C ALA A 8 -6.18 -29.28 9.10
N ALA A 9 -7.25 -29.97 9.52
CA ALA A 9 -8.58 -29.80 8.95
C ALA A 9 -9.23 -28.46 9.34
N GLY A 10 -9.01 -27.99 10.56
CA GLY A 10 -9.47 -26.67 11.02
C GLY A 10 -8.81 -25.51 10.26
N ARG A 11 -7.51 -25.63 9.96
CA ARG A 11 -6.79 -24.65 9.12
C ARG A 11 -7.27 -24.66 7.68
N ALA A 12 -7.53 -25.83 7.10
CA ALA A 12 -8.07 -25.94 5.74
C ALA A 12 -9.46 -25.29 5.60
N LEU A 13 -10.32 -25.41 6.62
CA LEU A 13 -11.63 -24.74 6.66
C LEU A 13 -11.53 -23.22 6.84
N ALA A 14 -10.47 -22.70 7.47
CA ALA A 14 -10.21 -21.27 7.60
C ALA A 14 -9.72 -20.60 6.30
N VAL A 15 -9.23 -21.38 5.32
CA VAL A 15 -8.77 -20.84 4.02
C VAL A 15 -9.93 -20.35 3.16
N VAL A 16 -11.10 -21.00 3.22
CA VAL A 16 -12.26 -20.63 2.40
C VAL A 16 -12.75 -19.19 2.68
N PRO A 17 -13.06 -18.79 3.94
CA PRO A 17 -13.47 -17.42 4.23
C PRO A 17 -12.36 -16.40 3.94
N LEU A 18 -11.08 -16.77 4.08
CA LEU A 18 -9.96 -15.92 3.69
C LEU A 18 -9.95 -15.65 2.19
N VAL A 19 -10.03 -16.69 1.37
CA VAL A 19 -10.03 -16.53 -0.09
C VAL A 19 -11.22 -15.66 -0.51
N ALA A 20 -12.39 -15.84 0.10
CA ALA A 20 -13.55 -15.00 -0.13
C ALA A 20 -13.31 -13.53 0.28
N LEU A 21 -12.72 -13.29 1.46
CA LEU A 21 -12.39 -11.96 1.96
C LEU A 21 -11.34 -11.26 1.08
N LEU A 22 -10.29 -11.98 0.67
CA LEU A 22 -9.27 -11.45 -0.23
C LEU A 22 -9.83 -11.18 -1.63
N ALA A 23 -10.64 -12.09 -2.17
CA ALA A 23 -11.29 -11.89 -3.46
C ALA A 23 -12.21 -10.67 -3.43
N TYR A 24 -12.99 -10.50 -2.37
CA TYR A 24 -13.81 -9.32 -2.15
C TYR A 24 -12.96 -8.05 -2.01
N GLY A 25 -11.92 -8.09 -1.17
CA GLY A 25 -11.03 -6.95 -0.94
C GLY A 25 -10.32 -6.51 -2.23
N VAL A 26 -9.83 -7.46 -3.03
CA VAL A 26 -9.23 -7.19 -4.34
C VAL A 26 -10.26 -6.60 -5.31
N ALA A 27 -11.47 -7.17 -5.38
CA ALA A 27 -12.52 -6.67 -6.27
C ALA A 27 -12.96 -5.25 -5.88
N PHE A 28 -13.13 -4.99 -4.57
CA PHE A 28 -13.45 -3.66 -4.07
C PHE A 28 -12.32 -2.67 -4.32
N ALA A 29 -11.07 -3.03 -3.99
CA ALA A 29 -9.91 -2.17 -4.23
C ALA A 29 -9.75 -1.84 -5.71
N ALA A 30 -9.94 -2.81 -6.60
CA ALA A 30 -9.93 -2.56 -8.04
C ALA A 30 -11.02 -1.57 -8.47
N ALA A 31 -12.23 -1.68 -7.91
CA ALA A 31 -13.34 -0.78 -8.24
C ALA A 31 -13.19 0.62 -7.63
N ALA A 32 -12.66 0.73 -6.41
CA ALA A 32 -12.59 1.97 -5.65
C ALA A 32 -11.28 2.74 -5.86
N LEU A 33 -10.14 2.04 -5.86
CA LEU A 33 -8.80 2.63 -6.02
C LEU A 33 -8.33 2.60 -7.47
N GLY A 34 -8.96 1.77 -8.30
CA GLY A 34 -8.54 1.55 -9.67
C GLY A 34 -7.26 0.73 -9.80
N VAL A 35 -6.86 0.50 -11.06
CA VAL A 35 -5.56 -0.09 -11.43
C VAL A 35 -4.57 0.95 -11.94
N SER A 36 -4.94 2.23 -11.85
CA SER A 36 -4.16 3.40 -12.24
C SER A 36 -4.11 4.40 -11.09
N LEU A 37 -3.31 5.46 -11.24
CA LEU A 37 -3.16 6.47 -10.21
C LEU A 37 -4.53 7.07 -9.81
N PRO A 38 -4.90 7.05 -8.52
CA PRO A 38 -6.07 7.76 -8.02
C PRO A 38 -5.79 9.25 -8.10
N VAL A 39 -6.58 9.98 -8.87
CA VAL A 39 -6.42 11.42 -9.10
C VAL A 39 -7.36 12.28 -8.22
N PHE A 40 -8.07 11.65 -7.30
CA PHE A 40 -9.04 12.29 -6.40
C PHE A 40 -8.57 12.20 -4.93
N ASP A 41 -9.01 13.14 -4.10
CA ASP A 41 -8.70 13.24 -2.65
C ASP A 41 -7.21 13.55 -2.34
N ASP A 42 -6.73 13.38 -1.09
CA ASP A 42 -5.36 13.72 -0.64
C ASP A 42 -4.21 12.88 -1.24
N HIS A 43 -4.54 11.93 -2.12
CA HIS A 43 -3.62 11.04 -2.84
C HIS A 43 -2.48 11.78 -3.59
N PRO A 44 -2.71 12.93 -4.26
CA PRO A 44 -1.66 13.73 -4.89
C PRO A 44 -0.58 14.20 -3.92
N GLY A 45 -0.95 14.45 -2.64
CA GLY A 45 0.00 14.90 -1.63
C GLY A 45 1.01 13.81 -1.23
N GLN A 46 0.58 12.55 -1.15
CA GLN A 46 1.48 11.43 -0.88
C GLN A 46 2.38 11.11 -2.08
N LEU A 47 1.83 11.13 -3.29
CA LEU A 47 2.62 10.95 -4.51
C LEU A 47 3.69 12.05 -4.64
N HIS A 48 3.33 13.30 -4.36
CA HIS A 48 4.29 14.40 -4.39
C HIS A 48 5.41 14.21 -3.35
N ARG A 49 5.08 13.78 -2.11
CA ARG A 49 6.11 13.48 -1.09
C ARG A 49 7.07 12.37 -1.54
N LEU A 50 6.56 11.32 -2.19
CA LEU A 50 7.41 10.29 -2.80
C LEU A 50 8.33 10.89 -3.88
N GLN A 51 7.78 11.69 -4.80
CA GLN A 51 8.57 12.37 -5.83
C GLN A 51 9.63 13.29 -5.22
N HIS A 52 9.32 13.96 -4.11
CA HIS A 52 10.29 14.77 -3.38
C HIS A 52 11.44 13.91 -2.86
N VAL A 53 11.15 12.78 -2.20
CA VAL A 53 12.18 11.86 -1.69
C VAL A 53 13.12 11.39 -2.81
N LEU A 54 12.55 11.09 -3.98
CA LEU A 54 13.31 10.60 -5.13
C LEU A 54 14.12 11.70 -5.84
N THR A 55 13.72 12.96 -5.72
CA THR A 55 14.29 14.06 -6.54
C THR A 55 15.14 15.04 -5.74
N PHE A 56 14.67 15.43 -4.55
CA PHE A 56 15.26 16.51 -3.74
C PHE A 56 15.93 16.00 -2.47
N GLY A 57 15.58 14.81 -2.00
CA GLY A 57 16.22 14.15 -0.87
C GLY A 57 15.25 13.74 0.24
N PRO A 58 15.75 13.17 1.34
CA PRO A 58 14.95 12.39 2.29
C PRO A 58 14.05 13.22 3.20
N ALA A 59 13.93 14.53 3.02
CA ALA A 59 13.07 15.37 3.84
C ALA A 59 11.80 15.75 3.07
N PRO A 60 10.75 14.89 2.99
CA PRO A 60 9.55 15.16 2.19
C PRO A 60 8.74 16.37 2.66
N TRP A 61 9.03 16.91 3.85
CA TRP A 61 8.47 18.15 4.40
C TRP A 61 9.30 19.39 4.04
N ALA A 62 10.46 19.23 3.41
CA ALA A 62 11.25 20.34 2.93
C ALA A 62 10.58 20.98 1.70
N TRP A 63 10.81 22.28 1.54
CA TRP A 63 10.27 23.05 0.43
C TRP A 63 10.50 22.38 -0.92
N SER A 64 9.45 22.31 -1.75
CA SER A 64 9.54 21.85 -3.14
C SER A 64 9.06 22.97 -4.08
N PRO A 65 9.78 23.27 -5.16
CA PRO A 65 9.29 24.18 -6.21
C PRO A 65 7.95 23.75 -6.83
N ALA A 66 7.62 22.45 -6.76
CA ALA A 66 6.37 21.90 -7.29
C ALA A 66 5.18 22.01 -6.31
N TRP A 67 5.35 22.52 -5.08
CA TRP A 67 4.22 22.72 -4.15
C TRP A 67 3.16 23.67 -4.68
N TRP A 68 3.51 24.57 -5.60
CA TRP A 68 2.57 25.48 -6.26
C TRP A 68 1.67 24.79 -7.29
N THR A 69 1.99 23.58 -7.74
CA THR A 69 1.21 22.85 -8.75
C THR A 69 0.13 21.93 -8.15
N GLY A 70 -0.08 21.96 -6.83
CA GLY A 70 -1.12 21.19 -6.15
C GLY A 70 -0.73 20.72 -4.76
N TYR A 71 -1.46 21.24 -3.76
CA TYR A 71 -1.65 20.76 -2.38
C TYR A 71 -0.41 20.44 -1.52
N PRO A 72 0.16 21.44 -0.80
CA PRO A 72 1.11 21.23 0.30
C PRO A 72 0.35 20.97 1.62
N GLU A 73 -0.61 20.04 1.65
CA GLU A 73 -1.25 19.73 2.92
C GLU A 73 -0.36 18.76 3.70
N LEU A 74 0.32 19.31 4.72
CA LEU A 74 0.94 18.58 5.83
C LEU A 74 -0.15 17.90 6.67
N GLN A 75 -1.03 17.11 6.05
CA GLN A 75 -1.75 16.11 6.80
C GLN A 75 -0.71 15.18 7.44
N PHE A 76 -0.95 14.85 8.71
CA PHE A 76 -0.11 13.97 9.55
C PHE A 76 -0.14 12.53 9.03
N TYR A 77 0.31 12.34 7.80
CA TYR A 77 0.58 11.02 7.28
C TYR A 77 1.97 10.62 7.72
N PRO A 78 2.17 9.37 8.18
CA PRO A 78 3.49 8.87 8.52
C PRO A 78 4.43 9.09 7.33
N PRO A 79 5.59 9.76 7.52
CA PRO A 79 6.54 9.98 6.43
C PRO A 79 7.08 8.66 5.86
N ALA A 80 6.92 7.57 6.62
CA ALA A 80 7.20 6.20 6.22
C ALA A 80 6.61 5.81 4.85
N PHE A 81 5.46 6.33 4.43
CA PHE A 81 4.87 5.97 3.14
C PHE A 81 5.75 6.42 1.97
N ALA A 82 6.26 7.66 2.00
CA ALA A 82 7.14 8.18 0.96
C ALA A 82 8.47 7.42 0.91
N TYR A 83 9.03 7.06 2.06
CA TYR A 83 10.26 6.25 2.13
C TYR A 83 10.05 4.82 1.65
N ALA A 84 8.93 4.18 2.01
CA ALA A 84 8.59 2.85 1.52
C ALA A 84 8.44 2.85 -0.01
N GLY A 85 7.83 3.90 -0.57
CA GLY A 85 7.66 4.05 -2.02
C GLY A 85 9.01 4.25 -2.71
N ALA A 86 9.89 5.05 -2.11
CA ALA A 86 11.23 5.29 -2.64
C ALA A 86 12.08 4.01 -2.58
N LEU A 87 12.02 3.27 -1.46
CA LEU A 87 12.66 1.98 -1.32
C LEU A 87 12.16 1.00 -2.39
N LEU A 88 10.85 0.87 -2.56
CA LEU A 88 10.25 0.00 -3.57
C LEU A 88 10.71 0.37 -5.00
N HIS A 89 10.73 1.67 -5.31
CA HIS A 89 11.25 2.18 -6.57
C HIS A 89 12.73 1.79 -6.77
N TRP A 90 13.59 2.02 -5.77
CA TRP A 90 15.01 1.74 -5.85
C TRP A 90 15.33 0.24 -5.94
N ILE A 91 14.70 -0.61 -5.12
CA ILE A 91 14.92 -2.07 -5.20
C ILE A 91 14.38 -2.67 -6.50
N SER A 92 13.40 -2.01 -7.12
CA SER A 92 12.92 -2.39 -8.47
C SER A 92 13.89 -1.98 -9.59
N LEU A 93 14.99 -1.29 -9.26
CA LEU A 93 15.95 -0.75 -10.23
C LEU A 93 15.28 0.15 -11.29
N GLY A 94 14.23 0.87 -10.89
CA GLY A 94 13.45 1.74 -11.78
C GLY A 94 12.38 1.03 -12.62
N ALA A 95 12.21 -0.30 -12.50
CA ALA A 95 11.14 -1.02 -13.18
C ALA A 95 9.74 -0.55 -12.76
N LEU A 96 9.59 -0.15 -11.50
CA LEU A 96 8.38 0.53 -11.02
C LEU A 96 8.56 2.03 -11.13
N THR A 97 7.70 2.72 -11.87
CA THR A 97 7.64 4.18 -11.84
C THR A 97 7.22 4.66 -10.44
N PRO A 98 7.49 5.93 -10.05
CA PRO A 98 7.04 6.46 -8.76
C PRO A 98 5.52 6.31 -8.55
N ALA A 99 4.73 6.53 -9.60
CA ALA A 99 3.28 6.35 -9.56
C ALA A 99 2.89 4.86 -9.38
N ALA A 100 3.61 3.94 -10.00
CA ALA A 100 3.37 2.50 -9.82
C ALA A 100 3.74 2.05 -8.39
N ALA A 101 4.89 2.49 -7.86
CA ALA A 101 5.30 2.20 -6.49
C ALA A 101 4.29 2.74 -5.47
N TYR A 102 3.80 3.97 -5.69
CA TYR A 102 2.71 4.57 -4.93
C TYR A 102 1.44 3.70 -4.94
N GLN A 103 0.99 3.27 -6.13
CA GLN A 103 -0.19 2.43 -6.29
C GLN A 103 -0.04 1.09 -5.57
N VAL A 104 1.12 0.43 -5.68
CA VAL A 104 1.39 -0.83 -4.97
C VAL A 104 1.23 -0.65 -3.46
N LEU A 105 1.75 0.44 -2.91
CA LEU A 105 1.65 0.71 -1.48
C LEU A 105 0.22 1.03 -1.02
N LEU A 106 -0.60 1.66 -1.85
CA LEU A 106 -2.03 1.82 -1.54
C LEU A 106 -2.73 0.46 -1.45
N TRP A 107 -2.46 -0.42 -2.40
CA TRP A 107 -3.00 -1.79 -2.40
C TRP A 107 -2.54 -2.57 -1.17
N VAL A 108 -1.26 -2.47 -0.80
CA VAL A 108 -0.73 -3.09 0.42
C VAL A 108 -1.39 -2.49 1.66
N ALA A 109 -1.48 -1.17 1.79
CA ALA A 109 -2.10 -0.53 2.95
C ALA A 109 -3.57 -0.93 3.12
N TYR A 110 -4.29 -1.13 2.01
CA TYR A 110 -5.68 -1.57 2.01
C TYR A 110 -5.84 -3.07 2.36
N LEU A 111 -5.03 -3.95 1.75
CA LEU A 111 -5.17 -5.40 1.90
C LEU A 111 -4.46 -5.98 3.13
N ALA A 112 -3.38 -5.33 3.60
CA ALA A 112 -2.54 -5.85 4.68
C ALA A 112 -3.29 -6.13 5.98
N PRO A 113 -4.24 -5.29 6.47
CA PRO A 113 -5.02 -5.62 7.66
C PRO A 113 -5.78 -6.94 7.54
N GLY A 114 -6.34 -7.26 6.36
CA GLY A 114 -7.02 -8.54 6.11
C GLY A 114 -6.06 -9.73 6.11
N LEU A 115 -4.81 -9.53 5.68
CA LEU A 115 -3.76 -10.55 5.72
C LEU A 115 -3.20 -10.74 7.13
N THR A 116 -3.01 -9.68 7.92
CA THR A 116 -2.47 -9.80 9.29
C THR A 116 -3.49 -10.44 10.24
N THR A 117 -4.79 -10.23 10.04
CA THR A 117 -5.83 -10.97 10.77
C THR A 117 -5.75 -12.48 10.56
N LEU A 118 -5.27 -12.95 9.40
CA LEU A 118 -5.09 -14.39 9.14
C LEU A 118 -3.94 -14.99 9.94
N PHE A 119 -2.82 -14.30 10.05
CA PHE A 119 -1.62 -14.80 10.73
C PHE A 119 -1.62 -14.61 12.24
N ALA A 120 -2.53 -13.77 12.75
CA ALA A 120 -2.77 -13.58 14.17
C ALA A 120 -3.76 -14.60 14.78
N LEU A 121 -4.40 -15.45 13.96
CA LEU A 121 -5.28 -16.55 14.35
C LEU A 121 -4.57 -17.91 14.27
#